data_AF-A0A850X054-F1
#
_entry.id   AF-A0A850X054-F1
#
_cell.length_a   1.000
_cell.length_b   1.000
_cell.length_c   1.000
_cell.angle_alpha   90.00
_cell.angle_beta   90.00
_cell.angle_gamma   90.00
#
_symmetry.space_group_name_H-M   'P 1'
#
loop_
_entity.id
_entity.type
_entity.pdbx_description
1 polymer ?
#
loop_
_entity_poly.entity_id
_entity_poly.type
_entity_poly.pdbx_seq_one_letter_code
_entity_poly.pdbx_strand_id
1 'polypeptide(L)' 'VAFPYFVDLQRPELLVNNTINLYLTTEPDVTVGVWHTVPGSRAAEAQGKDQRWYEEALADAHPIIIYMHGNVGTR' A
#
# COMPACT_ATOMS: atom_id res chain seq x y z
N VAL A 1 -6.93 -22.82 0.08
CA VAL A 1 -6.74 -21.41 -0.32
C VAL A 1 -5.36 -21.31 -0.93
N ALA A 2 -5.24 -20.87 -2.18
CA ALA A 2 -3.94 -20.76 -2.85
C ALA A 2 -3.28 -19.44 -2.44
N PHE A 3 -2.21 -19.55 -1.65
CA PHE A 3 -1.29 -18.44 -1.41
C PHE A 3 -0.43 -18.28 -2.66
N PRO A 4 -0.14 -17.05 -3.13
CA PRO A 4 0.78 -16.91 -4.23
C PRO A 4 2.19 -17.19 -3.70
N TYR A 5 2.66 -18.42 -3.90
CA TYR A 5 4.07 -18.75 -3.72
C TYR A 5 4.89 -17.85 -4.66
N PHE A 6 6.03 -17.34 -4.17
CA PHE A 6 7.01 -16.56 -4.95
C PHE A 6 6.61 -15.11 -5.34
N VAL A 7 5.68 -14.49 -4.62
CA VAL A 7 5.39 -13.05 -4.79
C VAL A 7 6.26 -12.19 -3.90
N ASP A 8 6.88 -11.17 -4.51
CA ASP A 8 7.57 -10.10 -3.79
C ASP A 8 6.55 -9.07 -3.28
N LEU A 9 6.15 -9.21 -2.01
CA LEU A 9 5.20 -8.32 -1.35
C LEU A 9 5.80 -6.93 -1.05
N GLN A 10 7.10 -6.72 -1.27
CA GLN A 10 7.71 -5.39 -1.17
C GLN A 10 7.42 -4.54 -2.41
N ARG A 11 6.95 -5.16 -3.50
CA ARG A 11 6.64 -4.54 -4.80
C ARG A 11 5.16 -4.68 -5.18
N PRO A 12 4.24 -4.08 -4.40
CA PRO A 12 2.81 -4.21 -4.65
C PRO A 12 2.36 -3.66 -5.99
N GLU A 13 3.13 -2.76 -6.60
CA GLU A 13 2.84 -2.19 -7.92
C GLU A 13 2.79 -3.25 -9.04
N LEU A 14 3.36 -4.44 -8.80
CA LEU A 14 3.31 -5.58 -9.72
C LEU A 14 2.00 -6.40 -9.59
N LEU A 15 1.23 -6.16 -8.53
CA LEU A 15 0.04 -6.95 -8.16
C LEU A 15 -1.24 -6.10 -8.18
N VAL A 16 -1.14 -4.86 -7.71
CA VAL A 16 -2.26 -3.93 -7.55
C VAL A 16 -1.88 -2.59 -8.14
N ASN A 17 -2.70 -2.11 -9.08
CA ASN A 17 -2.48 -0.82 -9.72
C ASN A 17 -2.47 0.32 -8.69
N ASN A 18 -1.68 1.36 -8.98
CA ASN A 18 -1.62 2.60 -8.19
C ASN A 18 -1.31 2.36 -6.71
N THR A 19 -0.52 1.33 -6.43
CA THR A 19 -0.18 0.91 -5.06
C THR A 19 1.32 0.96 -4.86
N ILE A 20 1.75 1.55 -3.75
CA ILE A 20 3.14 1.54 -3.32
C ILE A 20 3.26 0.89 -1.94
N ASN A 21 4.46 0.46 -1.61
CA ASN A 21 4.79 0.03 -0.26
C ASN A 21 5.35 1.21 0.54
N LEU A 22 4.78 1.46 1.71
CA LEU A 22 5.25 2.41 2.72
C LEU A 22 5.68 1.64 3.97
N TYR A 23 6.47 2.29 4.83
CA TYR A 23 6.91 1.70 6.08
C TYR A 23 6.57 2.62 7.26
N LEU A 24 5.87 2.09 8.24
CA LEU A 24 5.52 2.80 9.47
C LEU A 24 6.30 2.23 10.64
N THR A 25 7.00 3.10 11.36
CA THR A 25 7.57 2.76 12.67
C THR A 25 6.45 2.76 13.71
N THR A 26 6.40 1.71 14.52
CA THR A 26 5.34 1.52 15.53
C THR A 26 5.95 1.51 16.94
N GLU A 27 6.01 0.35 17.58
CA GLU A 27 6.71 0.14 18.84
C GLU A 27 8.23 0.18 18.65
N PRO A 28 9.03 0.32 19.74
CA PRO A 28 10.49 0.29 19.64
C PRO A 28 11.00 -0.90 18.83
N ASP A 29 11.83 -0.60 17.84
CA ASP A 29 12.45 -1.57 16.91
C ASP A 29 11.46 -2.36 16.02
N VAL A 30 10.20 -1.92 15.91
CA VAL A 30 9.19 -2.54 15.04
C VAL A 30 8.79 -1.62 13.89
N THR A 31 9.01 -2.08 12.66
CA THR A 31 8.54 -1.45 11.43
C THR A 31 7.56 -2.36 10.69
N VAL A 32 6.43 -1.81 10.28
CA VAL A 32 5.41 -2.51 9.49
C VAL A 32 5.37 -1.98 8.06
N GLY A 33 5.29 -2.89 7.08
CA GLY A 33 5.01 -2.53 5.70
C GLY A 33 3.51 -2.29 5.51
N VAL A 34 3.16 -1.20 4.84
CA VAL A 34 1.78 -0.81 4.55
C VAL A 34 1.66 -0.52 3.07
N TRP A 35 0.70 -1.17 2.40
CA TRP A 35 0.39 -0.83 1.02
C TRP A 35 -0.55 0.36 0.99
N HIS A 36 -0.15 1.42 0.30
CA HIS A 36 -0.99 2.58 0.04
C HIS A 36 -1.44 2.58 -1.41
N THR A 37 -2.75 2.47 -1.62
CA THR A 37 -3.39 2.49 -2.94
C THR A 37 -4.21 3.77 -3.10
N VAL A 38 -3.95 4.55 -4.16
CA VAL A 38 -4.81 5.68 -4.50
C VAL A 38 -6.02 5.22 -5.34
N PRO A 39 -7.18 5.90 -5.27
CA PRO A 39 -8.37 5.52 -6.03
C PRO A 39 -8.10 5.45 -7.53
N GLY A 40 -8.76 4.51 -8.22
CA GLY A 40 -8.58 4.33 -9.67
C GLY A 40 -8.87 5.57 -10.51
N SER A 41 -9.69 6.50 -10.01
CA SER A 41 -9.93 7.82 -10.63
C SER A 41 -8.66 8.67 -10.73
N ARG A 42 -7.64 8.43 -9.90
CA ARG A 42 -6.35 9.14 -9.89
C ARG A 42 -5.20 8.33 -10.52
N ALA A 43 -5.50 7.21 -11.18
CA ALA A 43 -4.48 6.33 -11.77
C ALA A 43 -3.54 7.06 -12.74
N ALA A 44 -4.10 7.96 -13.56
CA ALA A 44 -3.31 8.77 -14.49
C ALA A 44 -2.35 9.74 -13.78
N GLU A 45 -2.76 10.30 -12.64
CA GLU A 45 -1.90 11.17 -11.83
C GLU A 45 -0.79 10.37 -11.14
N ALA A 46 -1.10 9.16 -10.69
CA ALA A 46 -0.22 8.29 -9.90
C ALA A 46 0.91 7.66 -10.74
N GLN A 47 0.76 7.62 -12.06
CA GLN A 47 1.72 6.99 -12.95
C GLN A 47 3.11 7.65 -12.86
N GLY A 48 4.12 6.86 -12.50
CA GLY A 48 5.51 7.34 -12.40
C GLY A 48 5.77 8.26 -11.22
N LYS A 49 4.84 8.37 -10.26
CA LYS A 49 5.01 9.18 -9.05
C LYS A 49 5.85 8.44 -8.01
N ASP A 50 6.56 9.24 -7.21
CA ASP A 50 7.41 8.78 -6.13
C ASP A 50 6.64 8.69 -4.80
N GLN A 51 7.29 8.13 -3.78
CA GLN A 51 6.73 7.97 -2.45
C GLN A 51 6.15 9.27 -1.89
N ARG A 52 6.85 10.40 -2.06
CA ARG A 52 6.43 11.70 -1.54
C ARG A 52 5.05 12.11 -2.06
N TRP A 53 4.79 11.92 -3.36
CA TRP A 53 3.49 12.25 -3.93
C TRP A 53 2.36 11.40 -3.33
N TYR A 54 2.61 10.10 -3.10
CA TYR A 54 1.64 9.22 -2.44
C TYR A 54 1.41 9.61 -0.98
N GLU A 55 2.43 10.04 -0.24
CA GLU A 55 2.27 10.55 1.12
C GLU A 55 1.45 11.85 1.14
N GLU A 56 1.72 12.79 0.22
CA GLU A 56 0.94 14.02 0.07
C GLU A 56 -0.53 13.74 -0.29
N ALA A 57 -0.82 12.65 -1.01
CA ALA A 57 -2.19 12.25 -1.34
C ALA A 57 -3.01 11.83 -0.10
N LEU A 58 -2.37 11.39 1.00
CA LEU A 58 -3.06 11.08 2.26
C LEU A 58 -3.59 12.33 2.98
N ALA A 59 -3.06 13.51 2.66
CA ALA A 59 -3.47 14.77 3.26
C ALA A 59 -4.68 15.40 2.54
N ASP A 60 -5.24 14.73 1.54
CA ASP A 60 -6.44 15.21 0.86
C ASP A 60 -7.70 15.09 1.75
N ALA A 61 -8.79 15.73 1.34
CA ALA A 61 -10.02 15.76 2.13
C ALA A 61 -10.90 14.48 1.98
N HIS A 62 -10.41 13.46 1.28
CA HIS A 62 -11.18 12.25 1.01
C HIS A 62 -11.03 11.24 2.16
N PRO A 63 -12.04 10.39 2.39
CA PRO A 63 -11.97 9.37 3.42
C PRO A 63 -10.89 8.32 3.11
N ILE A 64 -10.16 7.90 4.14
CA ILE A 64 -9.21 6.79 4.08
C ILE A 64 -9.89 5.51 4.55
N ILE A 65 -9.73 4.43 3.79
CA ILE A 65 -10.16 3.09 4.19
C ILE A 65 -8.92 2.31 4.62
N ILE A 66 -8.89 1.86 5.87
CA ILE A 66 -7.85 0.99 6.39
C ILE A 66 -8.38 -0.45 6.38
N TYR A 67 -7.69 -1.33 5.64
CA TYR A 67 -7.96 -2.76 5.64
C TYR A 67 -6.82 -3.50 6.34
N MET A 68 -7.16 -4.27 7.37
CA MET A 68 -6.22 -5.13 8.11
C MET A 68 -6.65 -6.58 7.91
N HIS A 69 -5.72 -7.45 7.54
CA HIS A 69 -6.01 -8.87 7.40
C HIS A 69 -6.14 -9.54 8.78
N GLY A 70 -6.89 -10.64 8.84
CA GLY A 70 -6.96 -11.47 10.04
C GLY A 70 -5.74 -12.39 10.17
N ASN A 71 -5.56 -13.01 11.34
CA ASN A 71 -4.38 -13.84 11.66
C ASN A 71 -4.20 -15.08 10.76
N VAL A 72 -5.24 -15.53 10.05
CA VAL A 72 -5.21 -16.77 9.24
C VAL A 72 -4.87 -16.50 7.76
N GLY A 73 -4.23 -15.37 7.46
CA GLY A 73 -3.58 -15.15 6.17
C GLY A 73 -3.29 -13.69 5.88
N THR A 74 -2.15 -13.42 5.24
CA THR A 74 -1.99 -12.29 4.33
C THR A 74 -2.73 -12.65 3.04
N ARG A 75 -3.70 -11.83 2.63
CA ARG A 75 -4.29 -11.95 1.29
C ARG A 75 -3.46 -11.15 0.32
#